data_AF-A0A6N4UTU1-F1
#
_entry.id   AF-A0A6N4UTU1-F1
#
_cell.length_a   1.000
_cell.length_b   1.000
_cell.length_c   1.000
_cell.angle_alpha   90.00
_cell.angle_beta   90.00
_cell.angle_gamma   90.00
#
_symmetry.space_group_name_H-M   'P 1'
#
loop_
_entity.id
_entity.type
_entity.pdbx_description
1 polymer ?
#
loop_
_entity_poly.entity_id
_entity_poly.type
_entity_poly.pdbx_seq_one_letter_code
_entity_poly.pdbx_strand_id
1 'polypeptide(L)'
;MAEVFVIDRVVTKPGCAQKFIDAYLAGYAPGARERGMSLRDVLVSPPIWFDDRSNVVTITWTLPSPQAWWQMTWQGRPDPAVARWWDSITDLVVERTRNVAAAPEAVDAPATPAPTDPSTCASTFGVTRLVDVDESERGRVLDALRAAAERSGALRALVEPTLPGSRNGGDILVHLRFANEADWEKSDFDEALTDPAISRVNGVTYQGAPIRRSSGTVYRALLLRVPPEVEAETIAAFESELSMMPRYVPTITAWQLSRVEQTIGTSEWTHVFEQEFTDVDGLMGPYLMHPIHWAVVDRWFDPETTDIIVRDRVCHSFCERPSPVLS
;
A
#
# COMPACT_ATOMS: atom_id res chain seq x y z
N MET A 1 11.01 8.89 -20.61
CA MET A 1 10.22 8.82 -19.36
C MET A 1 10.81 9.83 -18.40
N ALA A 2 9.98 10.40 -17.52
CA ALA A 2 10.43 11.40 -16.56
C ALA A 2 11.45 10.79 -15.59
N GLU A 3 12.59 11.46 -15.44
CA GLU A 3 13.57 11.12 -14.42
C GLU A 3 12.96 11.36 -13.02
N VAL A 4 13.25 10.45 -12.10
CA VAL A 4 12.80 10.50 -10.71
C VAL A 4 13.99 10.83 -9.82
N PHE A 5 13.83 11.82 -8.95
CA PHE A 5 14.83 12.22 -7.96
C PHE A 5 14.43 11.71 -6.58
N VAL A 6 15.31 10.95 -5.92
CA VAL A 6 15.15 10.60 -4.50
C VAL A 6 16.08 11.51 -3.70
N ILE A 7 15.52 12.33 -2.84
CA ILE A 7 16.23 13.37 -2.08
C ILE A 7 16.21 12.98 -0.61
N ASP A 8 17.37 12.59 -0.09
CA ASP A 8 17.58 12.39 1.34
C ASP A 8 18.09 13.70 1.95
N ARG A 9 17.43 14.17 2.99
CA ARG A 9 17.90 15.30 3.80
C ARG A 9 18.18 14.81 5.20
N VAL A 10 19.43 14.94 5.64
CA VAL A 10 19.91 14.41 6.93
C VAL A 10 20.53 15.53 7.74
N VAL A 11 19.93 15.83 8.89
CA VAL A 11 20.55 16.69 9.91
C VAL A 11 21.45 15.79 10.76
N THR A 12 22.75 16.03 10.73
CA THR A 12 23.71 15.21 11.48
C THR A 12 23.85 15.72 12.91
N LYS A 13 24.27 14.84 13.83
CA LYS A 13 24.73 15.32 15.15
C LYS A 13 25.93 16.26 14.99
N PRO A 14 26.16 17.18 15.93
CA PRO A 14 27.34 18.04 15.94
C PRO A 14 28.65 17.27 15.67
N GLY A 15 29.52 17.79 14.80
CA GLY A 15 30.81 17.14 14.50
C GLY A 15 30.74 15.91 13.60
N CYS A 16 29.55 15.41 13.23
CA CYS A 16 29.41 14.09 12.63
C CYS A 16 29.28 14.08 11.10
N ALA A 17 29.22 15.24 10.43
CA ALA A 17 28.82 15.32 9.03
C ALA A 17 29.74 14.55 8.07
N GLN A 18 31.06 14.72 8.21
CA GLN A 18 32.03 14.02 7.37
C GLN A 18 31.98 12.50 7.62
N LYS A 19 31.94 12.08 8.89
CA LYS A 19 31.81 10.66 9.27
C LYS A 19 30.52 10.04 8.73
N PHE A 20 29.41 10.77 8.75
CA PHE A 20 28.15 10.33 8.16
C PHE A 20 28.27 10.13 6.65
N ILE A 21 28.86 11.08 5.93
CA ILE A 21 29.05 10.98 4.47
C ILE A 21 29.92 9.78 4.12
N ASP A 22 31.04 9.58 4.83
CA ASP A 22 31.94 8.45 4.61
C ASP A 22 31.20 7.11 4.83
N ALA A 23 30.44 7.00 5.93
CA ALA A 23 29.63 5.82 6.22
C ALA A 23 28.52 5.60 5.17
N TYR A 24 27.87 6.67 4.70
CA TYR A 24 26.83 6.61 3.68
C TYR A 24 27.38 6.11 2.34
N LEU A 25 28.51 6.66 1.89
CA LEU A 25 29.12 6.31 0.62
C LEU A 25 29.75 4.90 0.63
N ALA A 26 30.25 4.45 1.78
CA ALA A 26 30.84 3.11 1.92
C ALA A 26 29.78 2.02 2.18
N GLY A 27 28.71 2.33 2.92
CA GLY A 27 27.74 1.35 3.40
C GLY A 27 26.43 1.31 2.61
N TYR A 28 25.78 2.45 2.38
CA TYR A 28 24.47 2.51 1.72
C TYR A 28 24.57 2.62 0.20
N ALA A 29 25.44 3.52 -0.28
CA ALA A 29 25.53 3.86 -1.70
C ALA A 29 25.81 2.67 -2.64
N PRO A 30 26.63 1.65 -2.29
CA PRO A 30 26.82 0.48 -3.15
C PRO A 30 25.51 -0.29 -3.39
N GLY A 31 24.77 -0.61 -2.33
CA GLY A 31 23.49 -1.31 -2.45
C GLY A 31 22.43 -0.49 -3.19
N ALA A 32 22.40 0.83 -2.98
CA ALA A 32 21.52 1.73 -3.74
C ALA A 32 21.82 1.68 -5.26
N ARG A 33 23.11 1.63 -5.64
CA ARG A 33 23.52 1.47 -7.05
C ARG A 33 23.14 0.11 -7.62
N GLU A 34 23.29 -0.96 -6.85
CA GLU A 34 22.85 -2.30 -7.24
C GLU A 34 21.33 -2.37 -7.49
N ARG A 35 20.55 -1.60 -6.71
CA ARG A 35 19.10 -1.44 -6.92
C ARG A 35 18.74 -0.49 -8.08
N GLY A 36 19.72 0.06 -8.79
CA GLY A 36 19.54 0.86 -10.01
C GLY A 36 19.56 2.38 -9.81
N MET A 37 19.89 2.87 -8.62
CA MET A 37 19.97 4.31 -8.35
C MET A 37 21.31 4.90 -8.81
N SER A 38 21.29 6.08 -9.40
CA SER A 38 22.49 6.83 -9.77
C SER A 38 22.70 8.03 -8.85
N LEU A 39 23.83 8.08 -8.15
CA LEU A 39 24.15 9.19 -7.24
C LEU A 39 24.44 10.45 -8.05
N ARG A 40 23.64 11.49 -7.85
CA ARG A 40 23.77 12.77 -8.55
C ARG A 40 24.66 13.74 -7.77
N ASP A 41 24.32 13.99 -6.51
CA ASP A 41 25.05 14.93 -5.66
C ASP A 41 24.96 14.58 -4.17
N VAL A 42 25.97 15.04 -3.44
CA VAL A 42 26.02 15.08 -1.97
C VAL A 42 26.43 16.49 -1.59
N LEU A 43 25.52 17.22 -0.96
CA LEU A 43 25.68 18.63 -0.61
C LEU A 43 25.66 18.80 0.90
N VAL A 44 26.50 19.69 1.42
CA VAL A 44 26.58 20.00 2.86
C VAL A 44 26.24 21.47 3.09
N SER A 45 25.32 21.72 4.02
CA SER A 45 24.87 23.05 4.39
C SER A 45 24.91 23.28 5.91
N PRO A 46 25.46 24.41 6.39
CA PRO A 46 26.31 25.32 5.63
C PRO A 46 27.61 24.61 5.17
N PRO A 47 28.34 25.14 4.17
CA PRO A 47 29.54 24.51 3.61
C PRO A 47 30.77 24.71 4.52
N ILE A 48 30.63 24.32 5.80
CA ILE A 48 31.65 24.39 6.85
C ILE A 48 31.58 23.10 7.63
N TRP A 49 32.70 22.43 7.85
CA TRP A 49 32.77 21.31 8.78
C TRP A 49 32.80 21.85 10.21
N PHE A 50 31.67 21.74 10.91
CA PHE A 50 31.61 22.11 12.31
C PHE A 50 31.98 20.92 13.18
N ASP A 51 32.83 21.16 14.18
CA ASP A 51 33.11 20.19 15.23
C ASP A 51 32.04 20.20 16.34
N ASP A 52 31.31 21.32 16.47
CA ASP A 52 30.43 21.62 17.61
C ASP A 52 28.97 21.89 17.21
N ARG A 53 28.66 21.88 15.91
CA ARG A 53 27.33 22.18 15.36
C ARG A 53 26.93 21.18 14.29
N SER A 54 25.61 21.06 14.09
CA SER A 54 25.04 20.21 13.05
C SER A 54 25.28 20.78 11.66
N ASN A 55 25.43 19.89 10.69
CA ASN A 55 25.24 20.19 9.28
C ASN A 55 23.97 19.51 8.78
N VAL A 56 23.49 19.99 7.64
CA VAL A 56 22.51 19.29 6.84
C VAL A 56 23.18 18.74 5.59
N VAL A 57 23.14 17.42 5.44
CA VAL A 57 23.60 16.72 4.25
C VAL A 57 22.39 16.43 3.37
N THR A 58 22.42 16.89 2.12
CA THR A 58 21.40 16.58 1.11
C THR A 58 22.01 15.64 0.09
N ILE A 59 21.43 14.46 -0.09
CA ILE A 59 21.87 13.46 -1.06
C ILE A 59 20.79 13.30 -2.11
N THR A 60 21.14 13.50 -3.37
CA THR A 60 20.22 13.31 -4.49
C THR A 60 20.61 12.08 -5.29
N TRP A 61 19.66 11.16 -5.45
CA TRP A 61 19.73 10.04 -6.36
C TRP A 61 18.79 10.23 -7.55
N THR A 62 19.11 9.57 -8.65
CA THR A 62 18.32 9.59 -9.89
C THR A 62 17.95 8.17 -10.31
N LEU A 63 16.74 8.03 -10.83
CA LEU A 63 16.22 6.83 -11.47
C LEU A 63 15.60 7.23 -12.82
N PRO A 64 15.75 6.42 -13.88
CA PRO A 64 15.37 6.82 -15.24
C PRO A 64 13.85 6.87 -15.49
N SER A 65 13.03 6.36 -14.55
CA SER A 65 11.57 6.34 -14.66
C SER A 65 10.88 5.96 -13.33
N PRO A 66 9.56 6.22 -13.19
CA PRO A 66 8.75 5.67 -12.10
C PRO A 66 8.77 4.13 -12.03
N GLN A 67 8.87 3.46 -13.18
CA GLN A 67 9.00 2.00 -13.21
C GLN A 67 10.32 1.54 -12.57
N ALA A 68 11.44 2.22 -12.86
CA ALA A 68 12.72 1.94 -12.23
C ALA A 68 12.68 2.22 -10.72
N TRP A 69 11.97 3.26 -10.30
CA TRP A 69 11.72 3.53 -8.88
C TRP A 69 10.97 2.36 -8.22
N TRP A 70 9.91 1.84 -8.82
CA TRP A 70 9.22 0.66 -8.28
C TRP A 70 10.11 -0.59 -8.21
N GLN A 71 10.92 -0.83 -9.26
CA GLN A 71 11.87 -1.94 -9.27
C GLN A 71 12.89 -1.83 -8.14
N MET A 72 13.38 -0.62 -7.86
CA MET A 72 14.26 -0.35 -6.71
C MET A 72 13.52 -0.62 -5.39
N THR A 73 12.31 -0.08 -5.21
CA THR A 73 11.52 -0.25 -3.97
C THR A 73 11.17 -1.72 -3.71
N TRP A 74 10.83 -2.49 -4.75
CA TRP A 74 10.52 -3.92 -4.60
C TRP A 74 11.73 -4.77 -4.22
N GLN A 75 12.94 -4.36 -4.61
CA GLN A 75 14.19 -5.00 -4.16
C GLN A 75 14.54 -4.60 -2.73
N GLY A 76 14.39 -3.32 -2.38
CA GLY A 76 14.78 -2.80 -1.06
C GLY A 76 13.81 -3.19 0.07
N ARG A 77 12.51 -3.18 -0.18
CA ARG A 77 11.48 -3.42 0.85
C ARG A 77 11.61 -4.76 1.59
N PRO A 78 11.83 -5.90 0.93
CA PRO A 78 12.01 -7.18 1.63
C PRO A 78 13.43 -7.38 2.17
N ASP A 79 14.40 -6.51 1.84
CA ASP A 79 15.79 -6.67 2.26
C ASP A 79 16.04 -6.02 3.64
N PRO A 80 16.21 -6.84 4.70
CA PRO A 80 16.44 -6.30 6.04
C PRO A 80 17.81 -5.63 6.18
N ALA A 81 18.75 -5.81 5.23
CA ALA A 81 20.05 -5.13 5.27
C ALA A 81 19.89 -3.60 5.13
N VAL A 82 18.88 -3.15 4.39
CA VAL A 82 18.61 -1.71 4.20
C VAL A 82 18.21 -1.06 5.53
N ALA A 83 17.22 -1.63 6.22
CA ALA A 83 16.79 -1.15 7.54
C ALA A 83 17.93 -1.22 8.57
N ARG A 84 18.63 -2.36 8.66
CA ARG A 84 19.77 -2.53 9.58
C ARG A 84 20.88 -1.51 9.36
N TRP A 85 21.14 -1.13 8.11
CA TRP A 85 22.15 -0.12 7.82
C TRP A 85 21.74 1.25 8.38
N TRP A 86 20.50 1.68 8.12
CA TRP A 86 19.98 2.93 8.67
C TRP A 86 19.99 2.94 10.21
N ASP A 87 19.62 1.83 10.84
CA ASP A 87 19.68 1.67 12.29
C ASP A 87 21.12 1.84 12.82
N SER A 88 22.11 1.29 12.11
CA SER A 88 23.53 1.33 12.51
C SER A 88 24.17 2.72 12.51
N ILE A 89 23.57 3.69 11.81
CA ILE A 89 24.09 5.06 11.70
C ILE A 89 23.25 6.10 12.46
N THR A 90 22.23 5.66 13.20
CA THR A 90 21.37 6.53 14.02
C THR A 90 22.18 7.41 14.99
N ASP A 91 23.33 6.92 15.46
CA ASP A 91 24.21 7.68 16.34
C ASP A 91 24.86 8.91 15.68
N LEU A 92 24.81 9.03 14.36
CA LEU A 92 25.34 10.18 13.60
C LEU A 92 24.25 11.17 13.18
N VAL A 93 22.97 10.83 13.37
CA VAL A 93 21.82 11.53 12.79
C VAL A 93 20.96 12.13 13.91
N VAL A 94 20.51 13.38 13.71
CA VAL A 94 19.48 14.04 14.53
C VAL A 94 18.12 13.83 13.88
N GLU A 95 18.03 14.07 12.58
CA GLU A 95 16.79 14.02 11.81
C GLU A 95 17.10 13.56 10.39
N ARG A 96 16.17 12.82 9.78
CA ARG A 96 16.23 12.42 8.38
C ARG A 96 14.86 12.57 7.75
N THR A 97 14.83 13.03 6.51
CA THR A 97 13.66 12.94 5.64
C THR A 97 14.07 12.40 4.28
N ARG A 98 13.12 11.74 3.61
CA ARG A 98 13.25 11.29 2.23
C ARG A 98 12.06 11.79 1.43
N ASN A 99 12.32 12.45 0.31
CA ASN A 99 11.27 12.89 -0.61
C ASN A 99 11.58 12.43 -2.02
N VAL A 100 10.54 12.27 -2.83
CA VAL A 100 10.68 11.96 -4.25
C VAL A 100 10.20 13.16 -5.06
N ALA A 101 10.96 13.53 -6.08
CA ALA A 101 10.71 14.71 -6.90
C ALA A 101 10.85 14.39 -8.39
N ALA A 102 10.30 15.28 -9.22
CA ALA A 102 10.48 15.32 -10.65
C ALA A 102 10.96 16.72 -11.07
N ALA A 103 11.55 16.84 -12.25
CA ALA A 103 11.85 18.14 -12.84
C ALA A 103 10.53 18.91 -13.13
N PRO A 104 10.52 20.25 -13.06
CA PRO A 104 9.29 21.05 -13.23
C PRO A 104 8.49 20.73 -14.51
N GLU A 105 9.19 20.47 -15.62
CA GLU A 105 8.63 20.09 -16.91
C GLU A 105 7.97 18.70 -16.94
N ALA A 106 8.23 17.87 -15.93
CA ALA A 106 7.73 16.52 -15.78
C ALA A 106 6.70 16.38 -14.64
N VAL A 107 6.30 17.49 -14.00
CA VAL A 107 5.26 17.50 -12.97
C VAL A 107 3.89 17.38 -13.64
N ASP A 108 3.08 16.43 -13.17
CA ASP A 108 1.71 16.28 -13.65
C ASP A 108 0.88 17.53 -13.33
N ALA A 109 0.09 17.97 -14.30
CA ALA A 109 -0.89 19.02 -14.06
C ALA A 109 -1.88 18.56 -12.97
N PRO A 110 -2.39 19.47 -12.13
CA PRO A 110 -3.39 19.11 -11.14
C PRO A 110 -4.56 18.41 -11.85
N ALA A 111 -4.99 17.27 -11.30
CA ALA A 111 -6.10 16.52 -11.86
C ALA A 111 -7.31 17.46 -11.99
N THR A 112 -7.81 17.62 -13.22
CA THR A 112 -9.10 18.31 -13.41
C THR A 112 -10.15 17.42 -12.72
N PRO A 113 -10.89 17.92 -11.73
CA PRO A 113 -11.91 17.10 -11.09
C PRO A 113 -12.87 16.61 -12.18
N ALA A 114 -12.99 15.29 -12.33
CA ALA A 114 -13.97 14.74 -13.27
C ALA A 114 -15.38 15.19 -12.82
N PRO A 115 -16.20 15.77 -13.72
CA PRO A 115 -17.54 16.22 -13.40
C PRO A 115 -18.48 15.01 -13.31
N THR A 116 -18.46 14.34 -12.17
CA THR A 116 -19.47 13.38 -11.75
C THR A 116 -19.50 13.47 -10.23
N ASP A 117 -20.59 13.96 -9.66
CA ASP A 117 -20.77 13.93 -8.21
C ASP A 117 -20.69 12.46 -7.76
N PRO A 118 -19.67 12.08 -6.96
CA PRO A 118 -19.58 10.73 -6.45
C PRO A 118 -20.86 10.41 -5.67
N SER A 119 -21.55 9.33 -6.04
CA SER A 119 -22.68 8.87 -5.25
C SER A 119 -22.13 8.13 -4.03
N THR A 120 -22.42 8.65 -2.84
CA THR A 120 -22.21 7.92 -1.59
C THR A 120 -23.33 6.90 -1.42
N CYS A 121 -22.98 5.62 -1.29
CA CYS A 121 -23.95 4.59 -0.96
C CYS A 121 -24.26 4.57 0.55
N ALA A 122 -25.30 3.86 0.96
CA ALA A 122 -25.58 3.67 2.38
C ALA A 122 -24.42 2.91 3.05
N SER A 123 -24.21 3.17 4.35
CA SER A 123 -23.26 2.38 5.12
C SER A 123 -23.73 0.93 5.17
N THR A 124 -22.80 0.00 4.97
CA THR A 124 -23.03 -1.45 4.98
C THR A 124 -21.93 -2.15 5.76
N PHE A 125 -22.17 -3.42 6.10
CA PHE A 125 -21.19 -4.27 6.75
C PHE A 125 -20.45 -5.09 5.70
N GLY A 126 -19.13 -4.91 5.59
CA GLY A 126 -18.25 -5.59 4.66
C GLY A 126 -17.46 -6.71 5.33
N VAL A 127 -17.26 -7.80 4.58
CA VAL A 127 -16.50 -8.98 5.00
C VAL A 127 -15.54 -9.33 3.89
N THR A 128 -14.23 -9.37 4.20
CA THR A 128 -13.21 -9.89 3.28
C THR A 128 -12.58 -11.15 3.87
N ARG A 129 -12.43 -12.20 3.04
CA ARG A 129 -11.66 -13.41 3.35
C ARG A 129 -10.71 -13.72 2.19
N LEU A 130 -9.45 -13.90 2.51
CA LEU A 130 -8.37 -14.25 1.60
C LEU A 130 -7.93 -15.67 1.96
N VAL A 131 -8.24 -16.62 1.10
CA VAL A 131 -8.21 -18.05 1.41
C VAL A 131 -7.09 -18.71 0.61
N ASP A 132 -6.11 -19.31 1.29
CA ASP A 132 -5.10 -20.17 0.67
C ASP A 132 -5.57 -21.64 0.72
N VAL A 133 -5.53 -22.33 -0.41
CA VAL A 133 -6.15 -23.65 -0.60
C VAL A 133 -5.16 -24.60 -1.27
N ASP A 134 -5.24 -25.90 -0.96
CA ASP A 134 -4.57 -26.91 -1.77
C ASP A 134 -4.97 -26.77 -3.25
N GLU A 135 -3.97 -26.63 -4.12
CA GLU A 135 -4.15 -26.44 -5.56
C GLU A 135 -5.05 -27.52 -6.19
N SER A 136 -4.94 -28.79 -5.77
CA SER A 136 -5.76 -29.85 -6.35
C SER A 136 -7.23 -29.74 -5.97
N GLU A 137 -7.54 -29.07 -4.87
CA GLU A 137 -8.88 -28.91 -4.30
C GLU A 137 -9.49 -27.53 -4.58
N ARG A 138 -8.72 -26.60 -5.16
CA ARG A 138 -9.13 -25.20 -5.36
C ARG A 138 -10.50 -25.07 -6.03
N GLY A 139 -10.76 -25.84 -7.09
CA GLY A 139 -12.05 -25.80 -7.80
C GLY A 139 -13.23 -26.19 -6.90
N ARG A 140 -13.09 -27.26 -6.12
CA ARG A 140 -14.12 -27.75 -5.19
C ARG A 140 -14.39 -26.75 -4.07
N VAL A 141 -13.33 -26.19 -3.49
CA VAL A 141 -13.44 -25.19 -2.41
C VAL A 141 -14.05 -23.90 -2.94
N LEU A 142 -13.67 -23.46 -4.14
CA LEU A 142 -14.26 -22.29 -4.79
C LEU A 142 -15.77 -22.44 -4.98
N ASP A 143 -16.23 -23.59 -5.47
CA ASP A 143 -17.65 -23.86 -5.65
C ASP A 143 -18.40 -23.91 -4.31
N ALA A 144 -17.78 -24.48 -3.26
CA ALA A 144 -18.34 -24.49 -1.91
C ALA A 144 -18.49 -23.08 -1.33
N LEU A 145 -17.46 -22.23 -1.48
CA LEU A 145 -17.49 -20.84 -1.03
C LEU A 145 -18.50 -20.00 -1.81
N ARG A 146 -18.63 -20.20 -3.13
CA ARG A 146 -19.68 -19.56 -3.94
C ARG A 146 -21.07 -19.95 -3.46
N ALA A 147 -21.31 -21.24 -3.25
CA ALA A 147 -22.59 -21.73 -2.75
C ALA A 147 -22.92 -21.19 -1.35
N ALA A 148 -21.92 -21.08 -0.46
CA ALA A 148 -22.08 -20.45 0.85
C ALA A 148 -22.42 -18.96 0.72
N ALA A 149 -21.71 -18.22 -0.15
CA ALA A 149 -21.99 -16.82 -0.41
C ALA A 149 -23.40 -16.58 -0.96
N GLU A 150 -23.90 -17.44 -1.85
CA GLU A 150 -25.26 -17.36 -2.39
C GLU A 150 -26.34 -17.54 -1.30
N ARG A 151 -26.09 -18.42 -0.32
CA ARG A 151 -27.02 -18.67 0.81
C ARG A 151 -26.90 -17.67 1.94
N SER A 152 -25.78 -16.95 2.02
CA SER A 152 -25.44 -16.05 3.12
C SER A 152 -26.47 -14.93 3.35
N GLY A 153 -27.24 -14.55 2.32
CA GLY A 153 -28.12 -13.39 2.37
C GLY A 153 -27.40 -12.05 2.14
N ALA A 154 -26.14 -12.09 1.72
CA ALA A 154 -25.39 -10.89 1.35
C ALA A 154 -26.09 -10.11 0.22
N LEU A 155 -26.07 -8.78 0.33
CA LEU A 155 -26.55 -7.86 -0.71
C LEU A 155 -25.70 -7.95 -1.98
N ARG A 156 -24.40 -8.21 -1.79
CA ARG A 156 -23.38 -8.40 -2.83
C ARG A 156 -22.38 -9.45 -2.37
N ALA A 157 -21.95 -10.29 -3.30
CA ALA A 157 -20.92 -11.29 -3.09
C ALA A 157 -19.97 -11.33 -4.28
N LEU A 158 -18.70 -11.52 -3.99
CA LEU A 158 -17.62 -11.78 -4.94
C LEU A 158 -16.79 -12.93 -4.39
N VAL A 159 -16.71 -14.02 -5.13
CA VAL A 159 -15.93 -15.19 -4.75
C VAL A 159 -15.21 -15.69 -5.98
N GLU A 160 -13.96 -15.26 -6.14
CA GLU A 160 -13.19 -15.47 -7.36
C GLU A 160 -11.73 -15.83 -7.06
N PRO A 161 -11.06 -16.60 -7.94
CA PRO A 161 -9.62 -16.80 -7.87
C PRO A 161 -8.86 -15.48 -7.93
N THR A 162 -7.78 -15.37 -7.18
CA THR A 162 -6.91 -14.20 -7.25
C THR A 162 -6.08 -14.19 -8.54
N LEU A 163 -5.79 -12.99 -9.04
CA LEU A 163 -4.99 -12.81 -10.24
C LEU A 163 -3.48 -12.74 -9.91
N PRO A 164 -2.61 -13.09 -10.87
CA PRO A 164 -1.16 -12.93 -10.74
C PRO A 164 -0.76 -11.48 -10.39
N GLY A 165 0.13 -11.33 -9.41
CA GLY A 165 0.53 -10.03 -8.85
C GLY A 165 -0.06 -9.75 -7.47
N SER A 166 -1.01 -10.57 -7.01
CA SER A 166 -1.44 -10.60 -5.61
C SER A 166 -0.27 -10.98 -4.68
N ARG A 167 -0.20 -10.37 -3.49
CA ARG A 167 0.86 -10.58 -2.50
C ARG A 167 0.23 -10.88 -1.15
N ASN A 168 0.45 -12.10 -0.64
CA ASN A 168 -0.27 -12.63 0.53
C ASN A 168 -1.80 -12.53 0.38
N GLY A 169 -2.30 -12.63 -0.85
CA GLY A 169 -3.68 -12.30 -1.20
C GLY A 169 -4.69 -13.44 -1.09
N GLY A 170 -4.26 -14.65 -0.70
CA GLY A 170 -5.06 -15.86 -0.88
C GLY A 170 -5.01 -16.37 -2.32
N ASP A 171 -5.39 -17.63 -2.51
CA ASP A 171 -5.72 -18.23 -3.81
C ASP A 171 -7.13 -17.84 -4.26
N ILE A 172 -8.04 -17.61 -3.31
CA ILE A 172 -9.42 -17.19 -3.53
C ILE A 172 -9.68 -15.92 -2.71
N LEU A 173 -10.22 -14.90 -3.38
CA LEU A 173 -10.74 -13.69 -2.74
C LEU A 173 -12.25 -13.84 -2.57
N VAL A 174 -12.68 -13.74 -1.31
CA VAL A 174 -14.09 -13.61 -0.92
C VAL A 174 -14.31 -12.19 -0.43
N HIS A 175 -15.30 -11.51 -1.00
CA HIS A 175 -15.85 -10.29 -0.44
C HIS A 175 -17.38 -10.39 -0.39
N LEU A 176 -17.96 -10.17 0.79
CA LEU A 176 -19.40 -10.16 1.03
C LEU A 176 -19.82 -8.82 1.62
N ARG A 177 -21.01 -8.35 1.27
CA ARG A 177 -21.57 -7.11 1.79
C ARG A 177 -22.99 -7.34 2.31
N PHE A 178 -23.23 -6.97 3.56
CA PHE A 178 -24.49 -7.13 4.29
C PHE A 178 -25.07 -5.77 4.65
N ALA A 179 -26.37 -5.72 4.96
CA ALA A 179 -26.99 -4.49 5.42
C ALA A 179 -26.44 -4.06 6.79
N ASN A 180 -26.10 -5.01 7.66
CA ASN A 180 -25.59 -4.79 9.02
C ASN A 180 -24.87 -6.06 9.55
N GLU A 181 -24.20 -5.93 10.69
CA GLU A 181 -23.48 -7.02 11.37
C GLU A 181 -24.39 -8.20 11.76
N ALA A 182 -25.62 -7.93 12.22
CA ALA A 182 -26.54 -8.98 12.66
C ALA A 182 -27.02 -9.89 11.51
N ASP A 183 -27.00 -9.38 10.26
CA ASP A 183 -27.27 -10.20 9.07
C ASP A 183 -26.05 -11.06 8.71
N TRP A 184 -24.84 -10.54 8.90
CA TRP A 184 -23.60 -11.32 8.76
C TRP A 184 -23.53 -12.47 9.77
N GLU A 185 -23.82 -12.21 11.05
CA GLU A 185 -23.79 -13.22 12.12
C GLU A 185 -24.75 -14.40 11.86
N LYS A 186 -25.81 -14.20 11.07
CA LYS A 186 -26.78 -15.24 10.71
C LYS A 186 -26.38 -16.04 9.45
N SER A 187 -25.35 -15.60 8.74
CA SER A 187 -25.07 -16.05 7.37
C SER A 187 -24.34 -17.39 7.26
N ASP A 188 -23.86 -17.94 8.39
CA ASP A 188 -23.08 -19.18 8.52
C ASP A 188 -21.85 -19.35 7.60
N PHE A 189 -21.46 -18.31 6.83
CA PHE A 189 -20.45 -18.40 5.78
C PHE A 189 -19.11 -18.97 6.27
N ASP A 190 -18.66 -18.56 7.46
CA ASP A 190 -17.36 -18.98 8.00
C ASP A 190 -17.32 -20.50 8.30
N GLU A 191 -18.44 -21.22 8.32
CA GLU A 191 -18.45 -22.70 8.37
C GLU A 191 -17.77 -23.32 7.13
N ALA A 192 -17.93 -22.71 5.96
CA ALA A 192 -17.27 -23.17 4.72
C ALA A 192 -15.74 -23.00 4.76
N LEU A 193 -15.23 -22.15 5.66
CA LEU A 193 -13.79 -21.95 5.85
C LEU A 193 -13.14 -23.06 6.70
N THR A 194 -13.92 -23.98 7.26
CA THR A 194 -13.42 -25.12 8.03
C THR A 194 -12.99 -26.31 7.17
N ASP A 195 -13.11 -26.18 5.84
CA ASP A 195 -12.70 -27.20 4.89
C ASP A 195 -11.22 -27.58 5.08
N PRO A 196 -10.87 -28.86 5.21
CA PRO A 196 -9.49 -29.29 5.48
C PRO A 196 -8.50 -28.97 4.35
N ALA A 197 -8.98 -28.67 3.13
CA ALA A 197 -8.13 -28.21 2.04
C ALA A 197 -7.73 -26.74 2.17
N ILE A 198 -8.38 -25.97 3.04
CA ILE A 198 -8.02 -24.59 3.33
C ILE A 198 -6.86 -24.58 4.33
N SER A 199 -5.72 -24.07 3.89
CA SER A 199 -4.49 -24.05 4.69
C SER A 199 -4.35 -22.78 5.54
N ARG A 200 -4.91 -21.66 5.07
CA ARG A 200 -4.85 -20.38 5.77
C ARG A 200 -5.97 -19.47 5.32
N VAL A 201 -6.46 -18.65 6.27
CA VAL A 201 -7.38 -17.56 5.99
C VAL A 201 -6.85 -16.28 6.63
N ASN A 202 -6.78 -15.20 5.87
CA ASN A 202 -6.69 -13.85 6.40
C ASN A 202 -8.00 -13.12 6.12
N GLY A 203 -8.54 -12.40 7.08
CA GLY A 203 -9.84 -11.76 6.88
C GLY A 203 -10.12 -10.63 7.82
N VAL A 204 -11.08 -9.80 7.42
CA VAL A 204 -11.52 -8.64 8.17
C VAL A 204 -13.03 -8.47 8.05
N THR A 205 -13.64 -7.88 9.06
CA THR A 205 -14.97 -7.27 9.00
C THR A 205 -14.86 -5.78 9.29
N TYR A 206 -15.76 -4.99 8.73
CA TYR A 206 -15.70 -3.54 8.80
C TYR A 206 -17.02 -2.92 8.37
N GLN A 207 -17.24 -1.65 8.75
CA GLN A 207 -18.35 -0.85 8.28
C GLN A 207 -17.88 0.32 7.41
N GLY A 208 -18.71 0.70 6.45
CA GLY A 208 -18.46 1.89 5.65
C GLY A 208 -19.40 2.03 4.47
N ALA A 209 -19.29 3.21 3.86
CA ALA A 209 -20.04 3.60 2.67
C ALA A 209 -19.07 3.73 1.49
N PRO A 210 -19.22 2.91 0.44
CA PRO A 210 -18.36 3.02 -0.73
C PRO A 210 -18.72 4.28 -1.52
N ILE A 211 -17.69 4.84 -2.14
CA ILE A 211 -17.83 5.94 -3.08
C ILE A 211 -17.70 5.37 -4.48
N ARG A 212 -18.65 5.71 -5.36
CA ARG A 212 -18.65 5.26 -6.75
C ARG A 212 -18.65 6.42 -7.73
N ARG A 213 -17.79 6.32 -8.75
CA ARG A 213 -17.72 7.24 -9.89
C ARG A 213 -18.19 6.58 -11.19
N SER A 214 -17.77 5.33 -11.43
CA SER A 214 -18.09 4.59 -12.64
C SER A 214 -18.09 3.08 -12.36
N SER A 215 -17.99 2.23 -13.39
CA SER A 215 -17.89 0.77 -13.26
C SER A 215 -16.48 0.29 -13.61
N GLY A 216 -15.94 -0.62 -12.80
CA GLY A 216 -14.71 -1.36 -13.08
C GLY A 216 -14.97 -2.82 -13.45
N THR A 217 -13.92 -3.56 -13.82
CA THR A 217 -13.94 -5.02 -13.99
C THR A 217 -12.94 -5.74 -13.09
N VAL A 218 -12.18 -5.02 -12.27
CA VAL A 218 -11.25 -5.61 -11.29
C VAL A 218 -11.61 -5.10 -9.91
N TYR A 219 -11.69 -6.00 -8.94
CA TYR A 219 -11.79 -5.66 -7.52
C TYR A 219 -10.45 -5.90 -6.85
N ARG A 220 -10.04 -5.00 -5.96
CA ARG A 220 -8.84 -5.09 -5.14
C ARG A 220 -9.18 -4.85 -3.68
N ALA A 221 -8.66 -5.70 -2.80
CA ALA A 221 -8.61 -5.51 -1.37
C ALA A 221 -7.16 -5.39 -0.89
N LEU A 222 -6.90 -4.38 -0.06
CA LEU A 222 -5.63 -4.18 0.62
C LEU A 222 -5.85 -4.19 2.13
N LEU A 223 -5.34 -5.21 2.83
CA LEU A 223 -5.37 -5.29 4.30
C LEU A 223 -4.05 -4.76 4.87
N LEU A 224 -4.17 -3.83 5.80
CA LEU A 224 -3.06 -3.07 6.37
C LEU A 224 -3.08 -3.14 7.88
N ARG A 225 -1.89 -3.14 8.48
CA ARG A 225 -1.71 -3.00 9.92
C ARG A 225 -0.84 -1.79 10.21
N VAL A 226 -1.38 -0.93 11.04
CA VAL A 226 -0.69 0.23 11.63
C VAL A 226 -0.41 -0.13 13.10
N PRO A 227 0.82 -0.01 13.59
CA PRO A 227 1.17 -0.29 14.98
C PRO A 227 0.38 0.60 15.96
N PRO A 228 0.01 0.07 17.14
CA PRO A 228 -0.82 0.79 18.11
C PRO A 228 -0.14 2.04 18.70
N GLU A 229 1.18 2.16 18.62
CA GLU A 229 1.95 3.31 19.07
C GLU A 229 1.90 4.52 18.13
N VAL A 230 1.31 4.39 16.93
CA VAL A 230 1.23 5.48 15.96
C VAL A 230 0.16 6.48 16.40
N GLU A 231 0.54 7.75 16.50
CA GLU A 231 -0.33 8.84 16.93
C GLU A 231 -1.55 9.03 16.01
N ALA A 232 -2.69 9.39 16.61
CA ALA A 232 -3.97 9.52 15.89
C ALA A 232 -3.93 10.54 14.75
N GLU A 233 -3.16 11.63 14.89
CA GLU A 233 -2.98 12.63 13.84
C GLU A 233 -2.23 12.06 12.62
N THR A 234 -1.22 11.21 12.87
CA THR A 234 -0.47 10.53 11.81
C THR A 234 -1.36 9.53 11.07
N ILE A 235 -2.22 8.79 11.81
CA ILE A 235 -3.22 7.90 11.23
C ILE A 235 -4.20 8.70 10.36
N ALA A 236 -4.71 9.84 10.84
CA ALA A 236 -5.65 10.65 10.08
C ALA A 236 -5.02 11.21 8.78
N ALA A 237 -3.74 11.60 8.82
CA ALA A 237 -2.99 12.03 7.64
C ALA A 237 -2.85 10.87 6.63
N PHE A 238 -2.47 9.68 7.11
CA PHE A 238 -2.40 8.47 6.30
C PHE A 238 -3.74 8.12 5.65
N GLU A 239 -4.85 8.12 6.40
CA GLU A 239 -6.19 7.82 5.89
C GLU A 239 -6.63 8.84 4.82
N SER A 240 -6.34 10.13 5.05
CA SER A 240 -6.62 11.21 4.10
C SER A 240 -5.85 11.05 2.78
N GLU A 241 -4.56 10.72 2.87
CA GLU A 241 -3.70 10.54 1.69
C GLU A 241 -4.01 9.26 0.91
N LEU A 242 -4.38 8.15 1.57
CA LEU A 242 -4.87 6.97 0.85
C LEU A 242 -6.18 7.29 0.11
N SER A 243 -7.09 7.99 0.78
CA SER A 243 -8.42 8.33 0.25
C SER A 243 -8.37 9.37 -0.88
N MET A 244 -7.27 10.10 -1.05
CA MET A 244 -7.14 11.11 -2.11
C MET A 244 -6.78 10.49 -3.47
N MET A 245 -6.19 9.29 -3.53
CA MET A 245 -5.73 8.67 -4.78
C MET A 245 -6.77 8.66 -5.91
N PRO A 246 -8.06 8.33 -5.67
CA PRO A 246 -9.08 8.30 -6.73
C PRO A 246 -9.36 9.67 -7.37
N ARG A 247 -8.94 10.78 -6.75
CA ARG A 247 -8.99 12.13 -7.36
C ARG A 247 -8.01 12.27 -8.53
N TYR A 248 -6.91 11.52 -8.49
CA TYR A 248 -5.80 11.63 -9.44
C TYR A 248 -5.71 10.43 -10.38
N VAL A 249 -6.13 9.25 -9.92
CA VAL A 249 -6.08 8.01 -10.70
C VAL A 249 -7.50 7.67 -11.19
N PRO A 250 -7.88 8.07 -12.42
CA PRO A 250 -9.23 7.88 -12.93
C PRO A 250 -9.59 6.40 -13.20
N THR A 251 -8.58 5.52 -13.26
CA THR A 251 -8.82 4.07 -13.37
C THR A 251 -9.41 3.49 -12.09
N ILE A 252 -9.37 4.20 -10.95
CA ILE A 252 -10.13 3.83 -9.74
C ILE A 252 -11.58 4.28 -9.92
N THR A 253 -12.49 3.32 -10.05
CA THR A 253 -13.90 3.57 -10.42
C THR A 253 -14.83 3.58 -9.20
N ALA A 254 -14.48 2.85 -8.15
CA ALA A 254 -15.15 2.85 -6.85
C ALA A 254 -14.14 2.55 -5.75
N TRP A 255 -14.38 3.01 -4.52
CA TRP A 255 -13.45 2.79 -3.41
C TRP A 255 -14.09 2.95 -2.03
N GLN A 256 -13.49 2.30 -1.03
CA GLN A 256 -13.83 2.47 0.39
C GLN A 256 -12.59 2.21 1.24
N LEU A 257 -12.18 3.19 2.05
CA LEU A 257 -11.21 2.99 3.12
C LEU A 257 -11.99 2.86 4.44
N SER A 258 -11.78 1.76 5.16
CA SER A 258 -12.43 1.50 6.44
C SER A 258 -11.42 1.04 7.48
N ARG A 259 -11.68 1.40 8.74
CA ARG A 259 -11.06 0.74 9.89
C ARG A 259 -11.71 -0.63 10.10
N VAL A 260 -10.89 -1.59 10.49
CA VAL A 260 -11.30 -2.97 10.74
C VAL A 260 -11.98 -3.07 12.12
N GLU A 261 -13.10 -3.79 12.19
CA GLU A 261 -13.80 -4.09 13.44
C GLU A 261 -13.33 -5.41 14.04
N GLN A 262 -13.24 -6.46 13.21
CA GLN A 262 -12.70 -7.76 13.61
C GLN A 262 -11.75 -8.30 12.55
N THR A 263 -10.77 -9.07 12.98
CA THR A 263 -9.74 -9.69 12.14
C THR A 263 -9.65 -11.18 12.43
N ILE A 264 -9.32 -11.96 11.40
CA ILE A 264 -8.90 -13.36 11.53
C ILE A 264 -7.62 -13.58 10.75
N GLY A 265 -6.86 -14.60 11.14
CA GLY A 265 -5.64 -15.01 10.46
C GLY A 265 -4.37 -14.53 11.14
N THR A 266 -3.39 -14.10 10.34
CA THR A 266 -2.00 -13.96 10.81
C THR A 266 -1.63 -12.57 11.32
N SER A 267 -2.54 -11.61 11.27
CA SER A 267 -2.27 -10.23 11.68
C SER A 267 -3.50 -9.54 12.23
N GLU A 268 -3.27 -8.62 13.17
CA GLU A 268 -4.30 -7.72 13.68
C GLU A 268 -4.47 -6.56 12.69
N TRP A 269 -5.14 -6.83 11.57
CA TRP A 269 -5.40 -5.81 10.54
C TRP A 269 -6.16 -4.64 11.15
N THR A 270 -5.73 -3.42 10.84
CA THR A 270 -6.36 -2.19 11.36
C THR A 270 -7.15 -1.45 10.29
N HIS A 271 -6.79 -1.62 9.02
CA HIS A 271 -7.48 -0.99 7.90
C HIS A 271 -7.68 -1.97 6.75
N VAL A 272 -8.76 -1.75 6.01
CA VAL A 272 -8.99 -2.31 4.68
C VAL A 272 -9.20 -1.18 3.70
N PHE A 273 -8.51 -1.25 2.57
CA PHE A 273 -8.77 -0.36 1.44
C PHE A 273 -9.26 -1.18 0.25
N GLU A 274 -10.54 -0.99 -0.07
CA GLU A 274 -11.19 -1.61 -1.21
C GLU A 274 -11.24 -0.65 -2.38
N GLN A 275 -11.00 -1.18 -3.57
CA GLN A 275 -11.04 -0.41 -4.80
C GLN A 275 -11.56 -1.27 -5.95
N GLU A 276 -12.33 -0.66 -6.83
CA GLU A 276 -12.60 -1.19 -8.16
C GLU A 276 -11.77 -0.42 -9.20
N PHE A 277 -11.21 -1.14 -10.16
CA PHE A 277 -10.45 -0.60 -11.27
C PHE A 277 -11.14 -0.87 -12.61
N THR A 278 -10.91 0.00 -13.60
CA THR A 278 -11.39 -0.17 -14.98
C THR A 278 -11.11 -1.57 -15.51
N ASP A 279 -9.88 -2.06 -15.31
CA ASP A 279 -9.36 -3.37 -15.71
C ASP A 279 -8.00 -3.63 -15.00
N VAL A 280 -7.36 -4.77 -15.30
CA VAL A 280 -6.06 -5.16 -14.74
C VAL A 280 -4.96 -4.19 -15.15
N ASP A 281 -4.98 -3.71 -16.39
CA ASP A 281 -4.00 -2.75 -16.90
C ASP A 281 -4.11 -1.41 -16.17
N GLY A 282 -5.33 -0.98 -15.83
CA GLY A 282 -5.62 0.20 -15.03
C GLY A 282 -5.01 0.13 -13.62
N LEU A 283 -4.99 -1.05 -13.01
CA LEU A 283 -4.36 -1.34 -11.72
C LEU A 283 -2.83 -1.44 -11.85
N MET A 284 -2.32 -2.17 -12.84
CA MET A 284 -0.89 -2.50 -12.96
C MET A 284 -0.08 -1.42 -13.70
N GLY A 285 -0.74 -0.51 -14.41
CA GLY A 285 -0.13 0.57 -15.17
C GLY A 285 -0.43 1.94 -14.54
N PRO A 286 -1.49 2.65 -14.97
CA PRO A 286 -1.78 4.03 -14.54
C PRO A 286 -1.77 4.22 -13.01
N TYR A 287 -2.36 3.30 -12.24
CA TYR A 287 -2.36 3.40 -10.79
C TYR A 287 -0.97 3.29 -10.16
N LEU A 288 -0.14 2.34 -10.59
CA LEU A 288 1.23 2.21 -10.08
C LEU A 288 2.10 3.39 -10.53
N MET A 289 1.95 3.85 -11.78
CA MET A 289 2.85 4.84 -12.36
C MET A 289 2.52 6.29 -11.98
N HIS A 290 1.34 6.56 -11.40
CA HIS A 290 0.95 7.91 -11.04
C HIS A 290 1.74 8.45 -9.82
N PRO A 291 2.27 9.69 -9.84
CA PRO A 291 3.05 10.29 -8.74
C PRO A 291 2.35 10.28 -7.39
N ILE A 292 1.03 10.44 -7.34
CA ILE A 292 0.26 10.28 -6.09
C ILE A 292 0.56 8.96 -5.37
N HIS A 293 0.81 7.88 -6.12
CA HIS A 293 1.06 6.58 -5.54
C HIS A 293 2.50 6.47 -5.06
N TRP A 294 3.48 6.63 -5.95
CA TRP A 294 4.89 6.40 -5.60
C TRP A 294 5.55 7.54 -4.80
N ALA A 295 5.10 8.79 -4.94
CA ALA A 295 5.71 9.93 -4.25
C ALA A 295 5.00 10.32 -2.95
N VAL A 296 3.68 10.14 -2.87
CA VAL A 296 2.87 10.58 -1.72
C VAL A 296 2.44 9.41 -0.85
N VAL A 297 1.84 8.37 -1.45
CA VAL A 297 1.26 7.27 -0.67
C VAL A 297 2.27 6.21 -0.26
N ASP A 298 3.23 5.85 -1.12
CA ASP A 298 4.11 4.72 -0.84
C ASP A 298 5.08 4.97 0.33
N ARG A 299 5.32 6.24 0.70
CA ARG A 299 6.13 6.61 1.88
C ARG A 299 5.61 5.99 3.17
N TRP A 300 4.30 5.77 3.29
CA TRP A 300 3.72 5.12 4.46
C TRP A 300 4.09 3.64 4.59
N PHE A 301 4.64 3.04 3.52
CA PHE A 301 4.97 1.62 3.39
C PHE A 301 6.46 1.36 3.10
N ASP A 302 7.22 2.36 2.67
CA ASP A 302 8.61 2.22 2.27
C ASP A 302 9.53 2.30 3.52
N PRO A 303 10.24 1.20 3.88
CA PRO A 303 11.10 1.17 5.06
C PRO A 303 12.30 2.11 4.95
N GLU A 304 12.60 2.61 3.76
CA GLU A 304 13.68 3.58 3.61
C GLU A 304 13.26 5.00 3.98
N THR A 305 11.97 5.27 4.16
CA THR A 305 11.44 6.57 4.61
C THR A 305 11.28 6.63 6.13
N THR A 306 11.20 7.84 6.68
CA THR A 306 10.92 8.05 8.11
C THR A 306 9.43 8.11 8.44
N ASP A 307 8.58 8.17 7.41
CA ASP A 307 7.12 8.24 7.55
C ASP A 307 6.46 6.86 7.66
N ILE A 308 7.23 5.78 7.50
CA ILE A 308 6.69 4.43 7.48
C ILE A 308 5.92 4.10 8.76
N ILE A 309 4.62 3.81 8.58
CA ILE A 309 3.75 3.29 9.64
C ILE A 309 3.21 1.90 9.31
N VAL A 310 3.25 1.46 8.04
CA VAL A 310 2.86 0.10 7.66
C VAL A 310 4.12 -0.75 7.53
N ARG A 311 4.51 -1.39 8.63
CA ARG A 311 5.75 -2.19 8.73
C ARG A 311 5.55 -3.67 8.45
N ASP A 312 4.37 -4.18 8.79
CA ASP A 312 4.04 -5.59 8.60
C ASP A 312 3.72 -5.90 7.13
N ARG A 313 3.79 -7.19 6.78
CA ARG A 313 3.42 -7.64 5.43
C ARG A 313 1.96 -7.30 5.16
N VAL A 314 1.70 -6.61 4.07
CA VAL A 314 0.32 -6.33 3.61
C VAL A 314 -0.29 -7.55 2.94
N CYS A 315 -1.61 -7.67 2.99
CA CYS A 315 -2.35 -8.50 2.03
C CYS A 315 -2.80 -7.61 0.87
N HIS A 316 -2.28 -7.87 -0.32
CA HIS A 316 -2.70 -7.24 -1.57
C HIS A 316 -3.36 -8.30 -2.44
N SER A 317 -4.68 -8.27 -2.55
CA SER A 317 -5.45 -9.25 -3.31
C SER A 317 -6.32 -8.58 -4.35
N PHE A 318 -6.42 -9.16 -5.54
CA PHE A 318 -7.32 -8.68 -6.57
C PHE A 318 -7.76 -9.81 -7.51
N CYS A 319 -8.95 -9.66 -8.09
CA CYS A 319 -9.55 -10.62 -9.00
C CYS A 319 -10.42 -9.90 -10.05
N GLU A 320 -10.79 -10.63 -11.10
CA GLU A 320 -11.82 -10.15 -12.03
C GLU A 320 -13.16 -10.04 -11.31
N ARG A 321 -13.97 -9.07 -11.74
CA ARG A 321 -15.25 -8.73 -11.15
C ARG A 321 -16.36 -8.84 -12.20
N PRO A 322 -17.21 -9.89 -12.15
CA PRO A 322 -18.31 -10.05 -13.10
C PRO A 322 -19.47 -9.06 -12.88
N SER A 323 -19.67 -8.54 -11.66
CA SER A 323 -20.75 -7.61 -11.31
C SER A 323 -20.33 -6.60 -10.22
N PRO A 324 -20.87 -5.37 -10.15
CA PRO A 324 -20.42 -4.35 -9.19
C PRO A 324 -20.60 -4.78 -7.73
N VAL A 325 -19.58 -4.52 -6.90
CA VAL A 325 -19.54 -4.96 -5.50
C VAL A 325 -19.48 -3.77 -4.53
N LEU A 326 -18.84 -2.66 -4.94
CA LEU A 326 -18.85 -1.38 -4.23
C LEU A 326 -20.03 -0.50 -4.73
N SER A 327 -21.25 -0.91 -4.36
CA SER A 327 -22.52 -0.24 -4.70
C SER A 327 -23.53 -0.36 -3.58
#